data_AF-A0A6V7WBE2-F1
#
_entry.id   AF-A0A6V7WBE2-F1
#
_cell.length_a   1.000
_cell.length_b   1.000
_cell.length_c   1.000
_cell.angle_alpha   90.00
_cell.angle_beta   90.00
_cell.angle_gamma   90.00
#
_symmetry.space_group_name_H-M   'P 1'
#
loop_
_entity.id
_entity.type
_entity.pdbx_description
1 polymer ?
#
loop_
_entity_poly.entity_id
_entity_poly.type
_entity_poly.pdbx_seq_one_letter_code
_entity_poly.pdbx_strand_id
1 'polypeptide(L)'
;MTYSKISKAISSKSNKFINIRQISFLWLAETTADLILAFNRCLFVVSPSLARVVFDGKRTYIWLLISSSYAFYGLSFTPPMIFSPKYFAWFGNPYTGFRNDLADKVVNFEK
;
A
#
# COMPACT_ATOMS: atom_id res chain seq x y z
N MET A 1 19.11 -9.44 33.00
CA MET A 1 17.65 -9.46 32.72
C MET A 1 17.20 -8.43 31.66
N THR A 2 17.98 -7.37 31.40
CA THR A 2 17.65 -6.29 30.46
C THR A 2 17.68 -6.70 28.98
N TYR A 3 18.66 -7.51 28.55
CA TYR A 3 18.78 -7.95 27.15
C TYR A 3 17.59 -8.77 26.64
N SER A 4 16.95 -9.56 27.52
CA SER A 4 15.74 -10.32 27.19
C SER A 4 14.55 -9.41 26.87
N LYS A 5 14.38 -8.30 27.61
CA LYS A 5 13.31 -7.31 27.36
C LYS A 5 13.53 -6.58 26.04
N ILE A 6 14.79 -6.21 25.76
CA ILE A 6 15.17 -5.51 24.51
C ILE A 6 14.97 -6.43 23.30
N SER A 7 15.40 -7.70 23.37
CA SER A 7 15.20 -8.68 22.31
C SER A 7 13.72 -8.93 21.99
N LYS A 8 12.87 -9.06 23.03
CA LYS A 8 11.42 -9.19 22.86
C LYS A 8 10.78 -7.94 22.23
N ALA A 9 11.23 -6.74 22.61
CA ALA A 9 10.73 -5.49 22.04
C ALA A 9 11.11 -5.35 20.56
N ILE A 10 12.34 -5.72 20.19
CA ILE A 10 12.81 -5.71 18.79
C ILE A 10 12.04 -6.74 17.95
N SER A 11 11.86 -7.96 18.47
CA SER A 11 11.10 -9.02 17.80
C SER A 11 9.63 -8.61 17.60
N SER A 12 8.97 -8.06 18.62
CA SER A 12 7.60 -7.55 18.53
C SER A 12 7.46 -6.43 17.50
N LYS A 13 8.41 -5.48 17.47
CA LYS A 13 8.41 -4.37 16.51
C LYS A 13 8.60 -4.88 15.08
N SER A 14 9.51 -5.83 14.87
CA SER A 14 9.76 -6.48 13.57
C SER A 14 8.51 -7.21 13.06
N ASN A 15 7.86 -8.00 13.91
CA ASN A 15 6.62 -8.70 13.56
C ASN A 15 5.50 -7.73 13.19
N LYS A 16 5.41 -6.59 13.89
CA LYS A 16 4.43 -5.54 13.57
C LYS A 16 4.68 -4.93 12.19
N PHE A 17 5.94 -4.69 11.82
CA PHE A 17 6.30 -4.23 10.48
C PHE A 17 6.02 -5.28 9.39
N ILE A 18 6.27 -6.56 9.68
CA ILE A 18 5.87 -7.67 8.78
C ILE A 18 4.36 -7.65 8.52
N ASN A 19 3.55 -7.52 9.58
CA ASN A 19 2.09 -7.57 9.47
C ASN A 19 1.53 -6.36 8.69
N ILE A 20 2.08 -5.16 8.91
CA ILE A 20 1.65 -3.94 8.19
C ILE A 20 1.89 -4.07 6.69
N ARG A 21 3.01 -4.67 6.27
CA ARG A 21 3.32 -4.89 4.84
C ARG A 21 2.30 -5.81 4.16
N GLN A 22 1.84 -6.85 4.84
CA GLN A 22 0.85 -7.78 4.31
C GLN A 22 -0.53 -7.13 4.10
N ILE A 23 -0.93 -6.24 5.02
CA ILE A 23 -2.23 -5.54 4.93
C ILE A 23 -2.23 -4.57 3.75
N SER A 24 -1.15 -3.82 3.54
CA SER A 24 -1.04 -2.92 2.39
C SER A 24 -1.09 -3.64 1.05
N PHE A 25 -0.57 -4.87 0.99
CA PHE A 25 -0.64 -5.71 -0.21
C PHE A 25 -2.07 -6.14 -0.53
N LEU A 26 -2.82 -6.62 0.47
CA LEU A 26 -4.21 -7.03 0.26
C LEU A 26 -5.04 -5.88 -0.31
N TRP A 27 -4.82 -4.67 0.20
CA TRP A 27 -5.50 -3.47 -0.28
C TRP A 27 -5.11 -3.07 -1.72
N LEU A 28 -3.82 -3.14 -2.07
CA LEU A 28 -3.37 -2.88 -3.44
C LEU A 28 -3.87 -3.95 -4.43
N ALA A 29 -3.91 -5.22 -4.01
CA ALA A 29 -4.43 -6.30 -4.83
C ALA A 29 -5.94 -6.15 -5.08
N GLU A 30 -6.71 -5.83 -4.04
CA GLU A 30 -8.17 -5.60 -4.13
C GLU A 30 -8.51 -4.46 -5.10
N THR A 31 -7.89 -3.29 -4.90
CA THR A 31 -8.13 -2.11 -5.75
C THR A 31 -7.75 -2.32 -7.20
N THR A 32 -6.66 -3.05 -7.46
CA THR A 32 -6.24 -3.34 -8.84
C THR A 32 -7.15 -4.36 -9.51
N ALA A 33 -7.62 -5.38 -8.77
CA ALA A 33 -8.59 -6.34 -9.28
C ALA A 33 -9.92 -5.66 -9.65
N ASP A 34 -10.38 -4.72 -8.82
CA ASP A 34 -11.62 -3.98 -9.06
C ASP A 34 -11.50 -3.04 -10.27
N LEU A 35 -10.34 -2.38 -10.45
CA LEU A 35 -10.05 -1.59 -11.66
C LEU A 35 -10.08 -2.45 -12.94
N ILE A 36 -9.53 -3.67 -12.90
CA ILE A 36 -9.56 -4.59 -14.05
C ILE A 36 -10.99 -5.01 -14.39
N LEU A 37 -11.82 -5.27 -13.36
CA LEU A 37 -13.22 -5.62 -13.55
C LEU A 37 -14.04 -4.45 -14.12
N ALA A 38 -13.82 -3.24 -13.59
CA ALA A 38 -14.43 -2.02 -14.11
C ALA A 38 -14.02 -1.78 -15.56
N PHE A 39 -12.74 -1.95 -15.88
CA PHE A 39 -12.22 -1.80 -17.23
C PHE A 39 -12.85 -2.81 -18.21
N ASN A 40 -13.00 -4.06 -17.79
CA ASN A 40 -13.71 -5.09 -18.57
C ASN A 40 -15.16 -4.65 -18.89
N ARG A 41 -15.85 -4.01 -17.94
CA ARG A 41 -17.21 -3.50 -18.15
C ARG A 41 -17.23 -2.28 -19.07
N CYS A 42 -16.30 -1.34 -18.90
CA CYS A 42 -16.20 -0.15 -19.74
C CYS A 42 -15.88 -0.49 -21.19
N LEU A 43 -15.02 -1.48 -21.45
CA LEU A 43 -14.67 -1.90 -22.81
C LEU A 43 -15.87 -2.48 -23.58
N PHE A 44 -16.72 -3.26 -22.90
CA PHE A 44 -17.95 -3.76 -23.50
C PHE A 44 -18.91 -2.64 -23.92
N VAL A 45 -18.95 -1.54 -23.14
CA VAL A 45 -19.78 -0.35 -23.44
C VAL A 45 -19.20 0.46 -24.59
N VAL A 46 -17.88 0.61 -24.66
CA VAL A 46 -17.22 1.43 -25.69
C VAL A 46 -17.19 0.72 -27.05
N SER A 47 -16.84 -0.56 -27.09
CA SER A 47 -16.76 -1.31 -28.35
C SER A 47 -16.71 -2.83 -28.10
N PRO A 48 -17.73 -3.59 -28.52
CA PRO A 48 -17.72 -5.06 -28.39
C PRO A 48 -16.70 -5.76 -29.29
N SER A 49 -16.13 -5.09 -30.30
CA SER A 49 -15.00 -5.60 -31.09
C SER A 49 -13.67 -5.42 -30.38
N LEU A 50 -13.45 -4.28 -29.71
CA LEU A 50 -12.24 -4.03 -28.92
C LEU A 50 -12.20 -4.91 -27.66
N ALA A 51 -13.35 -5.10 -27.01
CA ALA A 51 -13.48 -6.02 -25.87
C ALA A 51 -13.06 -7.44 -26.26
N ARG A 52 -13.46 -7.93 -27.44
CA ARG A 52 -13.01 -9.24 -27.93
C ARG A 52 -11.51 -9.30 -28.18
N VAL A 53 -10.87 -8.26 -28.72
CA VAL A 53 -9.41 -8.29 -28.99
C VAL A 53 -8.59 -8.28 -27.70
N VAL A 54 -9.02 -7.50 -26.70
CA VAL A 54 -8.28 -7.30 -25.45
C VAL A 54 -8.57 -8.42 -24.43
N PHE A 55 -9.82 -8.89 -24.35
CA PHE A 55 -10.27 -9.88 -23.36
C PHE A 55 -10.54 -11.27 -23.96
N ASP A 56 -10.09 -11.57 -25.19
CA ASP A 56 -10.33 -12.91 -25.76
C ASP A 56 -9.66 -14.01 -24.93
N GLY A 57 -10.46 -14.97 -24.51
CA GLY A 57 -10.03 -16.20 -23.86
C GLY A 57 -9.22 -15.99 -22.56
N LYS A 58 -8.03 -16.59 -22.51
CA LYS A 58 -7.22 -16.70 -21.29
C LYS A 58 -6.36 -15.46 -21.00
N ARG A 59 -6.36 -14.45 -21.88
CA ARG A 59 -5.47 -13.28 -21.81
C ARG A 59 -5.82 -12.32 -20.66
N THR A 60 -7.10 -12.28 -20.27
CA THR A 60 -7.55 -11.57 -19.07
C THR A 60 -6.90 -12.10 -17.80
N TYR A 61 -6.72 -13.42 -17.70
CA TYR A 61 -6.02 -14.04 -16.57
C TYR A 61 -4.52 -13.72 -16.58
N ILE A 62 -3.92 -13.55 -17.75
CA ILE A 62 -2.51 -13.11 -17.87
C ILE A 62 -2.37 -11.68 -17.36
N TRP A 63 -3.30 -10.78 -17.70
CA TRP A 63 -3.33 -9.41 -17.16
C TRP A 63 -3.54 -9.38 -15.64
N LEU A 64 -4.42 -10.23 -15.11
CA LEU A 64 -4.61 -10.40 -13.67
C LEU A 64 -3.35 -10.95 -12.98
N LEU A 65 -2.65 -11.91 -13.60
CA LEU A 65 -1.39 -12.45 -13.08
C LEU A 65 -0.27 -11.41 -13.10
N ILE A 66 -0.18 -10.59 -14.15
CA ILE A 66 0.80 -9.50 -14.24
C ILE A 66 0.51 -8.46 -13.15
N SER A 67 -0.75 -8.08 -12.96
CA SER A 67 -1.17 -7.15 -11.91
C SER A 67 -0.86 -7.68 -10.51
N SER A 68 -1.19 -8.94 -10.25
CA SER A 68 -0.89 -9.59 -8.96
C SER A 68 0.63 -9.69 -8.72
N SER A 69 1.38 -9.99 -9.77
CA SER A 69 2.85 -10.04 -9.73
C SER A 69 3.47 -8.65 -9.51
N TYR A 70 2.90 -7.59 -10.08
CA TYR A 70 3.32 -6.21 -9.84
C TYR A 70 3.10 -5.79 -8.38
N ALA A 71 1.93 -6.13 -7.80
CA ALA A 71 1.67 -5.91 -6.39
C ALA A 71 2.65 -6.70 -5.49
N PHE A 72 3.02 -7.92 -5.90
CA PHE A 72 4.01 -8.75 -5.20
C PHE A 72 5.44 -8.21 -5.30
N TYR A 73 5.79 -7.55 -6.41
CA TYR A 73 7.07 -6.85 -6.53
C TYR A 73 7.11 -5.64 -5.58
N GLY A 74 6.02 -4.88 -5.49
CA GLY A 74 5.86 -3.78 -4.52
C GLY A 74 5.99 -4.23 -3.06
N LEU A 75 5.56 -5.45 -2.74
CA LEU A 75 5.76 -6.05 -1.42
C LEU A 75 7.23 -6.12 -1.04
N SER A 76 8.10 -6.58 -1.95
CA SER A 76 9.50 -6.89 -1.63
C SER A 76 10.38 -5.64 -1.55
N PHE A 77 10.13 -4.64 -2.40
CA PHE A 77 11.04 -3.50 -2.59
C PHE A 77 10.55 -2.16 -2.02
N THR A 78 9.27 -2.02 -1.65
CA THR A 78 8.72 -0.73 -1.17
C THR A 78 8.80 -0.60 0.36
N PRO A 79 9.25 0.56 0.89
CA PRO A 79 9.22 0.83 2.34
C PRO A 79 7.79 0.80 2.89
N PRO A 80 7.59 0.31 4.13
CA PRO A 80 6.26 0.17 4.71
C PRO A 80 5.58 1.53 4.81
N MET A 81 4.41 1.65 4.18
CA MET A 81 3.58 2.84 4.29
C MET A 81 2.90 2.88 5.66
N ILE A 82 3.09 3.97 6.39
CA ILE A 82 2.47 4.18 7.69
C ILE A 82 1.33 5.19 7.50
N PHE A 83 0.14 4.84 7.98
CA PHE A 83 -1.00 5.75 7.98
C PHE A 83 -0.75 6.87 8.99
N SER A 84 -0.75 8.12 8.51
CA SER A 84 -0.70 9.29 9.38
C SER A 84 -2.10 9.88 9.52
N PRO A 85 -2.72 9.83 10.72
CA PRO A 85 -4.04 10.39 10.92
C PRO A 85 -4.05 11.92 10.78
N LYS A 86 -2.90 12.59 10.92
CA LYS A 86 -2.79 14.06 10.79
C LYS A 86 -3.11 14.56 9.38
N TYR A 87 -2.75 13.79 8.36
CA TYR A 87 -2.98 14.15 6.95
C TYR A 87 -3.94 13.20 6.25
N PHE A 88 -4.51 12.24 6.98
CA PHE A 88 -5.40 11.20 6.46
C PHE A 88 -4.81 10.47 5.23
N ALA A 89 -3.50 10.26 5.23
CA ALA A 89 -2.74 9.75 4.09
C ALA A 89 -1.63 8.78 4.52
N TRP A 90 -1.20 7.96 3.56
CA TRP A 90 -0.16 6.96 3.72
C TRP A 90 1.20 7.55 3.31
N PHE A 91 2.17 7.56 4.23
CA PHE A 91 3.50 8.08 3.96
C PHE A 91 4.55 6.97 4.07
N GLY A 92 5.47 6.93 3.11
CA GLY A 92 6.66 6.07 3.16
C GLY A 92 7.73 6.54 4.13
N ASN A 93 7.59 7.76 4.68
CA ASN A 93 8.51 8.35 5.64
C ASN A 93 7.76 8.68 6.96
N PRO A 94 8.13 8.09 8.11
CA PRO A 94 7.46 8.33 9.39
C PRO A 94 7.65 9.75 9.95
N TYR A 95 8.58 10.54 9.40
CA TYR A 95 8.87 11.90 9.88
C TYR A 95 8.02 12.99 9.20
N THR A 96 7.06 12.61 8.35
CA THR A 96 6.14 13.57 7.71
C THR A 96 5.27 14.25 8.77
N GLY A 97 5.64 15.49 9.14
CA GLY A 97 4.92 16.33 10.10
C GLY A 97 5.70 16.72 11.36
N PHE A 98 6.78 16.00 11.69
CA PHE A 98 7.57 16.24 12.91
C PHE A 98 8.16 17.66 12.97
N ARG A 99 8.51 18.22 11.81
CA ARG A 99 9.09 19.57 11.71
C ARG A 99 8.10 20.67 12.11
N ASN A 100 6.80 20.45 11.84
CA ASN A 100 5.76 21.43 12.14
C ASN A 100 5.34 21.34 13.62
N ASP A 101 5.30 20.13 14.19
CA ASP A 101 4.96 19.92 15.60
C ASP A 101 6.01 20.54 16.55
N LEU A 102 7.30 20.50 16.18
CA LEU A 102 8.35 21.14 16.95
C LEU A 102 8.28 22.67 16.88
N ALA A 103 8.01 23.22 15.69
CA ALA A 103 7.84 24.66 15.52
C ALA A 103 6.65 25.19 16.34
N ASP A 104 5.51 24.49 16.29
CA ASP A 104 4.32 24.84 17.08
C ASP A 104 4.60 24.74 18.58
N LYS A 105 5.37 23.75 19.05
CA LYS A 105 5.74 23.65 20.45
C LYS A 105 6.67 24.77 20.89
N VAL A 106 7.73 25.08 20.14
CA VAL A 106 8.68 26.15 20.49
C VAL A 106 7.98 27.51 20.57
N VAL A 107 7.10 27.83 19.62
CA VAL A 107 6.31 29.09 19.64
C VAL A 107 5.39 29.19 20.86
N ASN A 108 4.87 28.06 21.37
CA ASN A 108 4.03 28.05 22.58
C ASN A 108 4.83 28.07 23.89
N PHE A 109 6.15 27.85 23.87
CA PHE A 109 7.02 28.02 25.05
C PHE A 109 7.59 29.45 25.17
N GLU A 110 7.55 30.22 24.08
CA GLU A 110 8.02 31.61 24.02
C GLU A 110 6.91 32.64 24.36
N LYS A 111 5.68 32.18 24.60
CA LYS A 111 4.54 32.97 25.09
C LYS A 111 4.20 32.58 26.52
#